data_AF-A0A383D9W6-F1
#
_entry.id   AF-A0A383D9W6-F1
#
_cell.length_a   1.000
_cell.length_b   1.000
_cell.length_c   1.000
_cell.angle_alpha   90.00
_cell.angle_beta   90.00
_cell.angle_gamma   90.00
#
_symmetry.space_group_name_H-M   'P 1'
#
loop_
_entity.id
_entity.type
_entity.pdbx_description
1 polymer ?
#
loop_
_entity_poly.entity_id
_entity_poly.type
_entity_poly.pdbx_seq_one_letter_code
_entity_poly.pdbx_strand_id
1 'polypeptide(L)'
;GQNYSTVNIVEPPVDVNGFYSYTGGAFGPTNFDWTYQAPTPTDFYSNIISGVQRLENGNTLICEGVGARFFEIDTNETIVWEYINPVNDLGPQSQGTIISDNNVFRCTRYAPNYPGLIGQTLTPQGYIETGSTFSCTLYPSGVSEHCNTSDIYANDSTNAFCFDTINQVRKCYTNDIPDHVYGPFGGMGAIAGQDFDYSMCLYPDLDTLKTHLFEDTTLQGCGGGTIFGVSDRHQL
;
A
#
# COMPACT_ATOMS: atom_id res chain seq x y z
N GLY A 1 27.41 18.07 15.72
CA GLY A 1 26.30 17.69 14.85
C GLY A 1 25.16 17.20 15.71
N GLN A 2 23.96 17.12 15.16
CA GLN A 2 22.85 16.41 15.81
C GLN A 2 23.14 14.90 15.76
N ASN A 3 22.75 14.14 16.78
CA ASN A 3 23.02 12.70 16.90
C ASN A 3 21.74 11.87 16.67
N TYR A 4 20.87 12.33 15.78
CA TYR A 4 19.61 11.70 15.43
C TYR A 4 19.20 12.04 13.99
N SER A 5 18.35 11.22 13.40
CA SER A 5 17.76 11.43 12.08
C SER A 5 16.25 11.61 12.18
N THR A 6 15.69 12.34 11.21
CA THR A 6 14.24 12.49 11.03
C THR A 6 13.86 12.26 9.58
N VAL A 7 12.63 11.81 9.36
CA VAL A 7 12.00 11.79 8.05
C VAL A 7 10.95 12.89 8.03
N ASN A 8 11.01 13.78 7.06
CA ASN A 8 10.11 14.94 7.00
C ASN A 8 9.32 14.92 5.69
N ILE A 9 8.04 15.26 5.79
CA ILE A 9 7.20 15.60 4.65
C ILE A 9 7.09 17.12 4.59
N VAL A 10 7.21 17.64 3.38
CA VAL A 10 7.08 19.06 3.08
C VAL A 10 6.11 19.20 1.92
N GLU A 11 5.09 20.01 2.12
CA GLU A 11 4.15 20.48 1.13
C GLU A 11 4.48 21.94 0.81
N PRO A 12 5.20 22.19 -0.31
CA PRO A 12 5.57 23.54 -0.68
C PRO A 12 4.33 24.37 -1.02
N PRO A 13 4.20 25.60 -0.47
CA PRO A 13 3.10 26.48 -0.83
C PRO A 13 3.22 26.94 -2.29
N VAL A 14 2.18 26.69 -3.06
CA VAL A 14 2.05 27.11 -4.47
C VAL A 14 0.87 28.06 -4.65
N ASP A 15 0.97 28.98 -5.60
CA ASP A 15 -0.14 29.84 -6.00
C ASP A 15 -1.18 29.07 -6.87
N VAL A 16 -2.25 29.76 -7.29
CA VAL A 16 -3.32 29.19 -8.13
C VAL A 16 -2.82 28.62 -9.46
N ASN A 17 -1.63 29.01 -9.91
CA ASN A 17 -1.01 28.54 -11.14
C ASN A 17 0.07 27.47 -10.89
N GLY A 18 0.26 27.04 -9.63
CA GLY A 18 1.26 26.06 -9.25
C GLY A 18 2.68 26.62 -9.08
N PHE A 19 2.86 27.95 -9.02
CA PHE A 19 4.18 28.55 -8.82
C PHE A 19 4.50 28.78 -7.34
N TYR A 20 5.76 28.55 -6.97
CA TYR A 20 6.24 28.91 -5.64
C TYR A 20 6.28 30.43 -5.46
N SER A 21 5.61 30.92 -4.42
CA SER A 21 5.61 32.35 -4.09
C SER A 21 6.93 32.73 -3.40
N TYR A 22 7.60 33.76 -3.93
CA TYR A 22 8.83 34.30 -3.35
C TYR A 22 8.63 35.74 -2.86
N THR A 23 8.69 35.93 -1.55
CA THR A 23 8.53 37.26 -0.90
C THR A 23 9.85 37.82 -0.35
N GLY A 24 10.99 37.26 -0.78
CA GLY A 24 12.32 37.56 -0.23
C GLY A 24 12.69 36.63 0.93
N GLY A 25 13.91 36.08 0.91
CA GLY A 25 14.41 35.15 1.94
C GLY A 25 14.42 33.70 1.46
N ALA A 26 13.95 32.76 2.28
CA ALA A 26 13.79 31.36 1.90
C ALA A 26 12.37 31.09 1.37
N PHE A 27 12.22 30.11 0.48
CA PHE A 27 10.91 29.58 0.12
C PHE A 27 10.28 28.89 1.32
N GLY A 28 8.94 28.97 1.41
CA GLY A 28 8.20 28.19 2.39
C GLY A 28 8.18 26.69 2.04
N PRO A 29 7.62 25.87 2.95
CA PRO A 29 7.08 26.24 4.25
C PRO A 29 8.19 26.46 5.30
N THR A 30 7.86 27.11 6.41
CA THR A 30 8.79 27.32 7.53
C THR A 30 8.90 26.09 8.46
N ASN A 31 7.95 25.16 8.34
CA ASN A 31 7.86 23.94 9.14
C ASN A 31 7.59 22.75 8.22
N PHE A 32 7.82 21.55 8.73
CA PHE A 32 7.42 20.31 8.08
C PHE A 32 5.96 20.00 8.38
N ASP A 33 5.25 19.41 7.42
CA ASP A 33 3.85 18.98 7.57
C ASP A 33 3.74 17.73 8.43
N TRP A 34 4.78 16.90 8.36
CA TRP A 34 4.92 15.73 9.20
C TRP A 34 6.39 15.41 9.40
N THR A 35 6.71 14.88 10.59
CA THR A 35 8.03 14.45 10.98
C THR A 35 7.92 13.12 11.70
N TYR A 36 8.60 12.09 11.17
CA TYR A 36 8.92 10.91 11.96
C TYR A 36 10.29 11.06 12.61
N GLN A 37 10.33 10.68 13.88
CA GLN A 37 11.53 10.56 14.68
C GLN A 37 11.37 9.34 15.60
N ALA A 38 12.45 8.60 15.83
CA ALA A 38 12.41 7.54 16.83
C ALA A 38 12.12 8.14 18.24
N PRO A 39 11.33 7.44 19.09
CA PRO A 39 11.07 7.89 20.45
C PRO A 39 12.34 8.15 21.26
N THR A 40 13.33 7.27 21.07
CA THR A 40 14.70 7.48 21.53
C THR A 40 15.53 7.90 20.30
N PRO A 41 15.99 9.16 20.23
CA PRO A 41 16.61 9.68 19.00
C PRO A 41 17.84 8.91 18.51
N THR A 42 18.55 8.22 19.40
CA THR A 42 19.72 7.40 19.06
C THR A 42 19.39 6.07 18.39
N ASP A 43 18.12 5.63 18.46
CA ASP A 43 17.67 4.36 17.87
C ASP A 43 17.43 4.47 16.34
N PHE A 44 17.53 5.69 15.80
CA PHE A 44 17.47 5.99 14.38
C PHE A 44 18.42 7.14 14.05
N TYR A 45 19.62 6.80 13.59
CA TYR A 45 20.61 7.80 13.24
C TYR A 45 21.57 7.33 12.15
N SER A 46 21.59 8.08 11.05
CA SER A 46 22.59 7.94 10.00
C SER A 46 23.20 9.29 9.69
N ASN A 47 24.51 9.45 9.96
CA ASN A 47 25.21 10.71 9.78
C ASN A 47 25.55 11.01 8.30
N ILE A 48 25.50 9.99 7.47
CA ILE A 48 25.68 10.02 6.02
C ILE A 48 24.73 8.98 5.42
N ILE A 49 24.40 9.09 4.12
CA ILE A 49 23.67 8.11 3.30
C ILE A 49 22.35 7.58 3.88
N SER A 50 21.24 7.68 3.15
CA SER A 50 19.93 7.21 3.62
C SER A 50 18.92 7.39 2.48
N GLY A 51 17.68 7.00 2.74
CA GLY A 51 16.58 7.23 1.82
C GLY A 51 15.23 7.06 2.50
N VAL A 52 14.21 7.56 1.83
CA VAL A 52 12.81 7.34 2.19
C VAL A 52 12.01 7.15 0.91
N GLN A 53 11.00 6.29 0.97
CA GLN A 53 10.03 6.09 -0.11
C GLN A 53 8.63 5.95 0.47
N ARG A 54 7.72 6.81 0.02
CA ARG A 54 6.29 6.65 0.28
C ARG A 54 5.73 5.53 -0.60
N LEU A 55 5.00 4.60 -0.01
CA LEU A 55 4.43 3.44 -0.70
C LEU A 55 2.94 3.65 -1.00
N GLU A 56 2.45 2.99 -2.06
CA GLU A 56 1.06 3.11 -2.55
C GLU A 56 0.01 2.71 -1.50
N ASN A 57 0.35 1.79 -0.60
CA ASN A 57 -0.53 1.31 0.46
C ASN A 57 -0.70 2.28 1.64
N GLY A 58 -0.05 3.45 1.63
CA GLY A 58 -0.10 4.35 2.78
C GLY A 58 1.05 4.19 3.78
N ASN A 59 2.00 3.28 3.54
CA ASN A 59 3.18 3.12 4.38
C ASN A 59 4.39 3.96 3.90
N THR A 60 5.40 4.06 4.76
CA THR A 60 6.66 4.72 4.46
C THR A 60 7.82 3.77 4.70
N LEU A 61 8.57 3.47 3.64
CA LEU A 61 9.82 2.73 3.72
C LEU A 61 10.98 3.69 4.01
N ILE A 62 11.77 3.37 5.02
CA ILE A 62 12.88 4.20 5.51
C ILE A 62 14.17 3.38 5.42
N CYS A 63 15.24 4.02 4.95
CA CYS A 63 16.59 3.47 4.88
C CYS A 63 17.50 4.25 5.84
N GLU A 64 17.88 3.62 6.93
CA GLU A 64 18.98 4.07 7.79
C GLU A 64 20.28 3.52 7.20
N GLY A 65 21.02 4.37 6.48
CA GLY A 65 22.11 3.89 5.63
C GLY A 65 23.32 3.35 6.39
N VAL A 66 23.81 4.04 7.43
CA VAL A 66 24.96 3.60 8.23
C VAL A 66 24.62 2.39 9.10
N GLY A 67 23.42 2.36 9.68
CA GLY A 67 22.91 1.17 10.39
C GLY A 67 22.53 0.02 9.46
N ALA A 68 22.52 0.26 8.14
CA ALA A 68 22.11 -0.68 7.10
C ALA A 68 20.72 -1.30 7.36
N ARG A 69 19.88 -0.56 8.07
CA ARG A 69 18.57 -0.98 8.54
C ARG A 69 17.52 -0.35 7.63
N PHE A 70 16.60 -1.18 7.17
CA PHE A 70 15.44 -0.78 6.42
C PHE A 70 14.21 -1.12 7.25
N PHE A 71 13.28 -0.19 7.36
CA PHE A 71 12.04 -0.45 8.07
C PHE A 71 10.88 0.27 7.40
N GLU A 72 9.72 -0.37 7.42
CA GLU A 72 8.48 0.17 6.90
C GLU A 72 7.58 0.52 8.07
N ILE A 73 7.11 1.76 8.11
CA ILE A 73 6.12 2.21 9.07
C ILE A 73 4.76 2.36 8.40
N ASP A 74 3.70 2.04 9.13
CA ASP A 74 2.33 2.36 8.74
C ASP A 74 1.98 3.83 9.03
N THR A 75 0.74 4.22 8.74
CA THR A 75 0.24 5.59 9.01
C THR A 75 0.14 5.94 10.51
N ASN A 76 0.21 4.94 11.40
CA ASN A 76 0.27 5.13 12.85
C ASN A 76 1.71 5.11 13.37
N GLU A 77 2.70 5.19 12.48
CA GLU A 77 4.14 5.14 12.82
C GLU A 77 4.58 3.82 13.45
N THR A 78 3.79 2.76 13.26
CA THR A 78 4.14 1.41 13.74
C THR A 78 5.03 0.72 12.71
N ILE A 79 6.16 0.16 13.16
CA ILE A 79 7.02 -0.65 12.30
C ILE A 79 6.30 -1.96 11.97
N VAL A 80 5.98 -2.16 10.69
CA VAL A 80 5.28 -3.34 10.17
C VAL A 80 6.20 -4.30 9.41
N TRP A 81 7.38 -3.82 9.03
CA TRP A 81 8.42 -4.63 8.40
C TRP A 81 9.79 -4.05 8.72
N GLU A 82 10.78 -4.92 8.85
CA GLU A 82 12.16 -4.53 9.15
C GLU A 82 13.15 -5.55 8.56
N TYR A 83 14.29 -5.04 8.08
CA TYR A 83 15.38 -5.83 7.56
C TYR A 83 16.72 -5.13 7.79
N ILE A 84 17.77 -5.89 8.03
CA ILE A 84 19.15 -5.39 8.12
C ILE A 84 19.94 -6.02 6.97
N ASN A 85 20.60 -5.21 6.16
CA ASN A 85 21.45 -5.72 5.07
C ASN A 85 22.64 -6.53 5.64
N PRO A 86 22.77 -7.83 5.33
CA PRO A 86 23.84 -8.67 5.87
C PRO A 86 25.11 -8.62 5.01
N VAL A 87 25.19 -7.76 3.98
CA VAL A 87 26.27 -7.75 2.99
C VAL A 87 27.20 -6.54 3.19
N ASN A 88 28.51 -6.78 3.18
CA ASN A 88 29.53 -5.75 3.11
C ASN A 88 30.45 -5.96 1.90
N ASP A 89 31.54 -5.21 1.81
CA ASP A 89 32.51 -5.27 0.69
C ASP A 89 33.18 -6.65 0.53
N LEU A 90 33.17 -7.50 1.58
CA LEU A 90 33.70 -8.86 1.54
C LEU A 90 32.63 -9.91 1.17
N GLY A 91 31.37 -9.49 1.04
CA GLY A 91 30.23 -10.34 0.71
C GLY A 91 29.26 -10.55 1.88
N PRO A 92 28.37 -11.56 1.78
CA PRO A 92 27.37 -11.81 2.80
C PRO A 92 27.96 -12.37 4.09
N GLN A 93 27.56 -11.77 5.22
CA GLN A 93 27.95 -12.21 6.55
C GLN A 93 27.05 -13.35 7.06
N SER A 94 27.50 -14.04 8.10
CA SER A 94 26.80 -15.19 8.66
C SER A 94 25.60 -14.78 9.50
N GLN A 95 24.52 -15.57 9.44
CA GLN A 95 23.36 -15.34 10.30
C GLN A 95 23.74 -15.39 11.79
N GLY A 96 23.19 -14.48 12.59
CA GLY A 96 23.37 -14.43 14.04
C GLY A 96 24.68 -13.78 14.52
N THR A 97 25.55 -13.33 13.61
CA THR A 97 26.70 -12.49 13.98
C THR A 97 26.31 -11.03 14.08
N ILE A 98 27.08 -10.25 14.85
CA ILE A 98 27.00 -8.79 14.79
C ILE A 98 27.50 -8.37 13.41
N ILE A 99 26.63 -7.73 12.63
CA ILE A 99 26.96 -7.26 11.29
C ILE A 99 27.79 -5.98 11.39
N SER A 100 28.83 -5.85 10.57
CA SER A 100 29.65 -4.63 10.47
C SER A 100 29.97 -4.26 9.02
N ASP A 101 30.30 -2.99 8.82
CA ASP A 101 30.79 -2.45 7.54
C ASP A 101 29.82 -2.63 6.37
N ASN A 102 28.53 -2.70 6.65
CA ASN A 102 27.43 -3.06 5.73
C ASN A 102 26.60 -1.86 5.27
N ASN A 103 27.17 -0.66 5.35
CA ASN A 103 26.55 0.62 4.99
C ASN A 103 25.81 0.57 3.65
N VAL A 104 24.60 1.14 3.59
CA VAL A 104 23.76 1.15 2.39
C VAL A 104 23.44 2.57 1.95
N PHE A 105 23.60 2.83 0.65
CA PHE A 105 23.35 4.16 0.10
C PHE A 105 21.87 4.55 0.12
N ARG A 106 20.99 3.62 -0.30
CA ARG A 106 19.54 3.80 -0.43
C ARG A 106 18.85 2.43 -0.53
N CYS A 107 17.60 2.35 -0.07
CA CYS A 107 16.68 1.28 -0.45
C CYS A 107 15.49 1.83 -1.26
N THR A 108 14.94 1.01 -2.14
CA THR A 108 13.72 1.27 -2.89
C THR A 108 12.95 -0.04 -3.00
N ARG A 109 11.66 -0.03 -2.69
CA ARG A 109 10.74 -1.13 -2.91
C ARG A 109 10.00 -0.93 -4.22
N TYR A 110 9.96 -1.98 -5.02
CA TYR A 110 9.08 -2.07 -6.19
C TYR A 110 7.84 -2.87 -5.79
N ALA A 111 6.66 -2.36 -6.15
CA ALA A 111 5.43 -3.10 -5.96
C ALA A 111 5.40 -4.34 -6.88
N PRO A 112 4.67 -5.42 -6.54
CA PRO A 112 4.57 -6.62 -7.38
C PRO A 112 4.09 -6.35 -8.81
N ASN A 113 3.25 -5.32 -8.98
CA ASN A 113 2.73 -4.85 -10.27
C ASN A 113 3.67 -3.85 -10.99
N TYR A 114 4.88 -3.61 -10.50
CA TYR A 114 5.83 -2.69 -11.13
C TYR A 114 6.06 -3.09 -12.60
N PRO A 115 5.84 -2.20 -13.60
CA PRO A 115 5.92 -2.58 -15.01
C PRO A 115 7.24 -3.22 -15.44
N GLY A 116 8.35 -2.88 -14.75
CA GLY A 116 9.66 -3.48 -15.01
C GLY A 116 9.77 -4.97 -14.64
N LEU A 117 8.80 -5.53 -13.91
CA LEU A 117 8.75 -6.96 -13.56
C LEU A 117 7.89 -7.78 -14.55
N ILE A 118 7.17 -7.13 -15.47
CA ILE A 118 6.30 -7.84 -16.42
C ILE A 118 7.13 -8.76 -17.31
N GLY A 119 6.72 -10.02 -17.40
CA GLY A 119 7.42 -11.05 -18.19
C GLY A 119 8.72 -11.56 -17.55
N GLN A 120 9.08 -11.08 -16.36
CA GLN A 120 10.23 -11.59 -15.60
C GLN A 120 9.79 -12.76 -14.71
N THR A 121 10.61 -13.81 -14.65
CA THR A 121 10.41 -14.90 -13.70
C THR A 121 11.17 -14.59 -12.42
N LEU A 122 10.46 -14.35 -11.32
CA LEU A 122 11.04 -14.05 -10.02
C LEU A 122 11.21 -15.34 -9.20
N THR A 123 12.29 -16.06 -9.45
CA THR A 123 12.62 -17.27 -8.68
C THR A 123 13.45 -16.89 -7.45
N PRO A 124 12.98 -17.16 -6.22
CA PRO A 124 13.78 -16.95 -5.02
C PRO A 124 15.11 -17.70 -5.11
N GLN A 125 16.23 -17.01 -4.84
CA GLN A 125 17.58 -17.59 -4.91
C GLN A 125 18.08 -18.09 -3.54
N GLY A 126 17.20 -18.14 -2.54
CA GLY A 126 17.55 -18.45 -1.16
C GLY A 126 17.80 -17.19 -0.32
N TYR A 127 18.53 -17.37 0.78
CA TYR A 127 18.88 -16.31 1.71
C TYR A 127 20.08 -15.51 1.23
N ILE A 128 20.11 -14.23 1.58
CA ILE A 128 21.27 -13.37 1.27
C ILE A 128 22.39 -13.70 2.24
N GLU A 129 22.09 -13.81 3.54
CA GLU A 129 23.05 -14.16 4.59
C GLU A 129 23.55 -15.61 4.49
N THR A 130 24.79 -15.83 4.91
CA THR A 130 25.39 -17.17 4.91
C THR A 130 24.91 -17.98 6.10
N GLY A 131 24.50 -19.23 5.88
CA GLY A 131 24.15 -20.16 6.97
C GLY A 131 22.78 -19.90 7.61
N SER A 132 21.89 -19.15 6.95
CA SER A 132 20.49 -19.03 7.38
C SER A 132 19.83 -20.41 7.41
N THR A 133 19.30 -20.78 8.57
CA THR A 133 18.48 -21.98 8.77
C THR A 133 17.02 -21.64 8.98
N PHE A 134 16.66 -20.35 8.87
CA PHE A 134 15.27 -19.96 8.89
C PHE A 134 14.57 -20.73 7.77
N SER A 135 13.42 -21.30 8.11
CA SER A 135 12.43 -21.67 7.12
C SER A 135 11.36 -20.61 7.28
N CYS A 136 11.46 -19.56 6.48
CA CYS A 136 10.27 -18.75 6.33
C CYS A 136 9.27 -19.67 5.65
N THR A 137 8.19 -20.03 6.36
CA THR A 137 7.00 -20.47 5.64
C THR A 137 6.60 -19.22 4.88
N LEU A 138 7.06 -19.12 3.62
CA LEU A 138 6.47 -18.16 2.70
C LEU A 138 4.98 -18.42 2.84
N TYR A 139 4.23 -17.41 3.34
CA TYR A 139 2.79 -17.47 3.25
C TYR A 139 2.50 -17.95 1.83
N PRO A 140 1.75 -19.05 1.69
CA PRO A 140 1.75 -19.82 0.47
C PRO A 140 1.58 -18.86 -0.70
N SER A 141 2.39 -19.03 -1.74
CA SER A 141 2.03 -18.59 -3.08
C SER A 141 0.58 -19.05 -3.29
N GLY A 142 -0.39 -18.16 -3.11
CA GLY A 142 -1.77 -18.54 -2.85
C GLY A 142 -2.52 -17.78 -1.75
N VAL A 143 -1.87 -16.92 -0.94
CA VAL A 143 -2.60 -15.75 -0.40
C VAL A 143 -2.81 -14.84 -1.60
N SER A 144 -3.91 -15.09 -2.28
CA SER A 144 -4.39 -14.29 -3.37
C SER A 144 -4.33 -12.82 -2.95
N GLU A 145 -3.57 -11.99 -3.68
CA GLU A 145 -3.68 -10.53 -3.59
C GLU A 145 -5.09 -10.05 -3.95
N HIS A 146 -5.91 -10.95 -4.48
CA HIS A 146 -7.31 -10.77 -4.79
C HIS A 146 -8.22 -11.41 -3.74
N CYS A 147 -9.39 -10.83 -3.50
CA CYS A 147 -10.39 -11.43 -2.63
C CYS A 147 -10.78 -12.82 -3.15
N ASN A 148 -10.71 -13.85 -2.31
CA ASN A 148 -11.33 -15.13 -2.65
C ASN A 148 -12.84 -15.02 -2.40
N THR A 149 -13.56 -14.53 -3.40
CA THR A 149 -15.01 -14.35 -3.34
C THR A 149 -15.75 -15.66 -3.03
N SER A 150 -15.21 -16.80 -3.47
CA SER A 150 -15.84 -18.10 -3.18
C SER A 150 -15.84 -18.44 -1.69
N ASP A 151 -14.83 -18.01 -0.93
CA ASP A 151 -14.79 -18.22 0.53
C ASP A 151 -15.70 -17.23 1.27
N ILE A 152 -15.77 -15.98 0.78
CA ILE A 152 -16.65 -14.94 1.33
C ILE A 152 -18.11 -15.39 1.16
N TYR A 153 -18.51 -15.80 -0.04
CA TYR A 153 -19.88 -16.21 -0.33
C TYR A 153 -20.20 -17.66 0.08
N ALA A 154 -19.23 -18.42 0.59
CA ALA A 154 -19.49 -19.77 1.11
C ALA A 154 -20.28 -19.77 2.43
N ASN A 155 -20.34 -18.65 3.15
CA ASN A 155 -21.01 -18.58 4.45
C ASN A 155 -21.61 -17.20 4.76
N ASP A 156 -22.91 -17.07 4.47
CA ASP A 156 -23.72 -15.85 4.67
C ASP A 156 -23.89 -15.41 6.14
N SER A 157 -23.37 -16.17 7.11
CA SER A 157 -23.44 -15.82 8.54
C SER A 157 -22.15 -15.19 9.08
N THR A 158 -21.13 -14.97 8.23
CA THR A 158 -19.79 -14.56 8.69
C THR A 158 -19.56 -13.06 8.73
N ASN A 159 -20.40 -12.25 8.08
CA ASN A 159 -20.21 -10.81 7.89
C ASN A 159 -18.79 -10.49 7.37
N ALA A 160 -18.25 -11.36 6.52
CA ALA A 160 -16.97 -11.24 5.88
C ALA A 160 -17.02 -10.14 4.81
N PHE A 161 -15.96 -9.33 4.75
CA PHE A 161 -15.78 -8.27 3.75
C PHE A 161 -14.35 -8.30 3.21
N CYS A 162 -14.16 -7.85 1.97
CA CYS A 162 -12.86 -7.76 1.33
C CYS A 162 -12.84 -6.67 0.23
N PHE A 163 -11.67 -6.10 -0.03
CA PHE A 163 -11.45 -5.12 -1.11
C PHE A 163 -10.34 -5.57 -2.05
N ASP A 164 -10.51 -5.29 -3.34
CA ASP A 164 -9.52 -5.59 -4.38
C ASP A 164 -9.38 -4.41 -5.36
N THR A 165 -8.29 -4.32 -6.10
CA THR A 165 -8.10 -3.31 -7.15
C THR A 165 -7.72 -3.97 -8.47
N ILE A 166 -8.64 -4.01 -9.43
CA ILE A 166 -8.45 -4.63 -10.74
C ILE A 166 -8.53 -3.55 -11.81
N ASN A 167 -7.48 -3.38 -12.62
CA ASN A 167 -7.46 -2.43 -13.75
C ASN A 167 -7.90 -0.99 -13.37
N GLN A 168 -7.40 -0.47 -12.24
CA GLN A 168 -7.75 0.86 -11.70
C GLN A 168 -9.18 0.98 -11.16
N VAL A 169 -9.85 -0.13 -10.88
CA VAL A 169 -11.17 -0.18 -10.27
C VAL A 169 -11.07 -0.85 -8.90
N ARG A 170 -11.47 -0.14 -7.84
CA ARG A 170 -11.61 -0.75 -6.51
C ARG A 170 -12.92 -1.52 -6.45
N LYS A 171 -12.81 -2.82 -6.14
CA LYS A 171 -13.90 -3.76 -5.90
C LYS A 171 -14.09 -4.02 -4.42
N CYS A 172 -15.33 -4.19 -4.01
CA CYS A 172 -15.72 -4.55 -2.64
C CYS A 172 -16.57 -5.82 -2.70
N TYR A 173 -16.26 -6.79 -1.86
CA TYR A 173 -16.99 -8.05 -1.73
C TYR A 173 -17.42 -8.18 -0.27
N THR A 174 -18.70 -8.45 -0.02
CA THR A 174 -19.19 -8.63 1.35
C THR A 174 -20.39 -9.57 1.40
N ASN A 175 -20.49 -10.36 2.46
CA ASN A 175 -21.70 -11.10 2.83
C ASN A 175 -22.39 -10.52 4.08
N ASP A 176 -21.90 -9.38 4.59
CA ASP A 176 -22.48 -8.62 5.70
C ASP A 176 -23.73 -7.86 5.20
N ILE A 177 -24.85 -8.57 5.11
CA ILE A 177 -26.14 -8.00 4.71
C ILE A 177 -26.92 -7.62 5.99
N PRO A 178 -27.21 -6.33 6.22
CA PRO A 178 -27.94 -5.91 7.40
C PRO A 178 -29.41 -6.37 7.38
N ASP A 179 -29.95 -6.71 8.55
CA ASP A 179 -31.37 -7.04 8.73
C ASP A 179 -32.27 -5.89 8.25
N HIS A 180 -33.23 -6.20 7.39
CA HIS A 180 -34.22 -5.24 6.89
C HIS A 180 -35.63 -5.82 6.83
N VAL A 181 -36.63 -4.94 6.80
CA VAL A 181 -38.05 -5.34 6.69
C VAL A 181 -38.66 -4.95 5.34
N TYR A 182 -38.15 -3.90 4.67
CA TYR A 182 -38.61 -3.45 3.35
C TYR A 182 -37.46 -2.85 2.51
N GLY A 183 -37.48 -3.02 1.18
CA GLY A 183 -36.50 -2.43 0.24
C GLY A 183 -35.96 -3.47 -0.75
N PRO A 184 -34.96 -3.15 -1.60
CA PRO A 184 -34.36 -4.09 -2.56
C PRO A 184 -33.87 -5.40 -1.92
N PHE A 185 -33.71 -5.38 -0.60
CA PHE A 185 -33.29 -6.52 0.19
C PHE A 185 -34.44 -7.20 0.99
N GLY A 186 -35.63 -6.60 1.16
CA GLY A 186 -36.74 -7.20 1.91
C GLY A 186 -38.12 -7.02 1.27
N GLY A 187 -38.70 -8.07 0.69
CA GLY A 187 -40.05 -8.10 0.09
C GLY A 187 -40.27 -9.25 -0.91
N MET A 188 -41.52 -9.51 -1.37
CA MET A 188 -41.74 -10.41 -2.51
C MET A 188 -41.24 -9.72 -3.78
N GLY A 189 -40.15 -10.25 -4.36
CA GLY A 189 -39.30 -9.56 -5.33
C GLY A 189 -37.96 -9.08 -4.74
N ALA A 190 -37.64 -9.44 -3.50
CA ALA A 190 -36.32 -9.23 -2.90
C ALA A 190 -35.23 -9.88 -3.75
N ILE A 191 -34.13 -9.16 -3.91
CA ILE A 191 -32.87 -9.73 -4.36
C ILE A 191 -32.44 -10.65 -3.22
N ALA A 192 -32.72 -11.95 -3.34
CA ALA A 192 -32.12 -12.96 -2.47
C ALA A 192 -30.61 -12.76 -2.49
N GLY A 193 -29.95 -12.84 -1.34
CA GLY A 193 -28.51 -12.55 -1.15
C GLY A 193 -27.70 -12.90 -2.39
N GLN A 194 -27.28 -11.86 -3.10
CA GLN A 194 -26.55 -11.96 -4.35
C GLN A 194 -25.36 -11.02 -4.26
N ASP A 195 -24.27 -11.48 -4.85
CA ASP A 195 -22.96 -10.85 -4.89
C ASP A 195 -23.08 -9.36 -5.25
N PHE A 196 -22.56 -8.51 -4.35
CA PHE A 196 -22.38 -7.09 -4.64
C PHE A 196 -20.99 -6.89 -5.21
N ASP A 197 -20.90 -6.33 -6.41
CA ASP A 197 -19.64 -5.88 -7.02
C ASP A 197 -19.73 -4.37 -7.24
N TYR A 198 -19.07 -3.60 -6.39
CA TYR A 198 -18.99 -2.13 -6.51
C TYR A 198 -17.70 -1.75 -7.22
N SER A 199 -17.76 -0.97 -8.30
CA SER A 199 -16.60 -0.66 -9.13
C SER A 199 -16.33 0.84 -9.19
N MET A 200 -15.36 1.32 -8.40
CA MET A 200 -14.98 2.74 -8.37
C MET A 200 -13.62 2.98 -9.01
N CYS A 201 -13.50 3.95 -9.91
CA CYS A 201 -12.22 4.36 -10.46
C CYS A 201 -11.26 4.83 -9.35
N LEU A 202 -9.99 4.44 -9.47
CA LEU A 202 -8.92 4.83 -8.55
C LEU A 202 -8.67 6.36 -8.55
N TYR A 203 -9.08 7.04 -9.62
CA TYR A 203 -8.99 8.48 -9.82
C TYR A 203 -10.33 9.04 -10.33
N PRO A 204 -11.33 9.25 -9.46
CA PRO A 204 -12.55 9.92 -9.87
C PRO A 204 -12.25 11.41 -10.13
N ASP A 205 -12.87 12.00 -11.15
CA ASP A 205 -12.83 13.45 -11.32
C ASP A 205 -13.51 14.12 -10.11
N LEU A 206 -12.81 15.08 -9.49
CA LEU A 206 -13.32 15.88 -8.38
C LEU A 206 -14.21 17.03 -8.91
N ASP A 207 -15.22 16.70 -9.70
CA ASP A 207 -16.30 17.63 -10.03
C ASP A 207 -17.29 17.71 -8.84
N THR A 208 -17.81 18.90 -8.57
CA THR A 208 -18.93 19.17 -7.66
C THR A 208 -20.25 18.48 -8.07
N LEU A 209 -20.37 18.00 -9.30
CA LEU A 209 -21.47 17.16 -9.76
C LEU A 209 -21.19 15.70 -9.39
N LYS A 210 -22.06 15.14 -8.54
CA LYS A 210 -22.06 13.73 -8.11
C LYS A 210 -21.61 12.81 -9.25
N THR A 211 -20.61 11.96 -9.02
CA THR A 211 -20.24 10.89 -9.94
C THR A 211 -21.46 10.00 -10.19
N HIS A 212 -21.96 9.99 -11.42
CA HIS A 212 -23.09 9.15 -11.79
C HIS A 212 -22.66 7.68 -11.79
N LEU A 213 -23.49 6.82 -11.20
CA LEU A 213 -23.34 5.38 -11.17
C LEU A 213 -24.20 4.78 -12.30
N PHE A 214 -23.59 4.02 -13.21
CA PHE A 214 -24.31 3.29 -14.26
C PHE A 214 -24.32 1.78 -14.01
N GLU A 215 -25.39 1.11 -14.44
CA GLU A 215 -25.50 -0.36 -14.45
C GLU A 215 -24.67 -0.94 -15.60
N ASP A 216 -23.78 -1.90 -15.31
CA ASP A 216 -23.04 -2.63 -16.35
C ASP A 216 -23.85 -3.85 -16.81
N THR A 217 -24.46 -3.74 -17.99
CA THR A 217 -25.29 -4.79 -18.58
C THR A 217 -24.49 -5.84 -19.35
N THR A 218 -23.16 -5.72 -19.46
CA THR A 218 -22.33 -6.56 -20.34
C THR A 218 -21.75 -7.79 -19.65
N LEU A 219 -21.77 -7.83 -18.31
CA LEU A 219 -21.25 -8.93 -17.48
C LEU A 219 -22.33 -9.88 -16.95
N GLN A 220 -23.58 -9.79 -17.44
CA GLN A 220 -24.65 -10.71 -17.05
C GLN A 220 -24.41 -12.14 -17.57
N GLY A 221 -23.67 -12.94 -16.80
CA GLY A 221 -23.81 -14.40 -16.82
C GLY A 221 -25.14 -14.81 -16.19
N CYS A 222 -25.71 -15.94 -16.63
CA CYS A 222 -26.98 -16.49 -16.13
C CYS A 222 -26.91 -16.81 -14.63
N GLY A 223 -27.09 -15.79 -13.79
CA GLY A 223 -26.87 -15.83 -12.35
C GLY A 223 -26.88 -14.44 -11.68
N GLY A 224 -27.63 -13.47 -12.21
CA GLY A 224 -28.43 -12.53 -11.41
C GLY A 224 -27.81 -11.34 -10.65
N GLY A 225 -26.51 -11.07 -10.66
CA GLY A 225 -25.97 -9.87 -10.00
C GLY A 225 -26.37 -8.55 -10.70
N THR A 226 -26.89 -7.56 -9.95
CA THR A 226 -27.05 -6.16 -10.42
C THR A 226 -25.85 -5.34 -9.93
N ILE A 227 -25.02 -4.88 -10.86
CA ILE A 227 -23.87 -3.99 -10.59
C ILE A 227 -24.42 -2.58 -10.38
N PHE A 228 -24.32 -2.05 -9.16
CA PHE A 228 -24.58 -0.62 -8.90
C PHE A 228 -23.31 0.18 -9.07
N GLY A 229 -23.11 0.69 -10.30
CA GLY A 229 -22.34 1.89 -10.53
C GLY A 229 -20.91 1.69 -11.00
N VAL A 230 -20.70 1.93 -12.29
CA VAL A 230 -19.41 2.31 -12.86
C VAL A 230 -19.31 3.83 -12.85
N SER A 231 -18.22 4.36 -12.32
CA SER A 231 -17.84 5.78 -12.49
C SER A 231 -17.30 5.98 -13.90
N ASP A 232 -17.91 6.85 -14.70
CA ASP A 232 -17.41 7.17 -16.04
C ASP A 232 -16.07 7.92 -15.98
N ARG A 233 -15.18 7.63 -16.93
CA ARG A 233 -13.98 8.44 -17.22
C ARG A 233 -14.30 9.36 -18.39
N HIS A 234 -14.54 10.65 -18.17
CA HIS A 234 -14.57 11.60 -19.28
C HIS A 234 -13.14 12.09 -19.55
N GLN A 235 -12.49 11.50 -20.57
CA GLN A 235 -11.29 12.13 -21.13
C GLN A 235 -11.71 13.38 -21.91
N LEU A 236 -11.07 14.51 -21.59
CA LEU A 236 -10.75 15.56 -22.57
C LEU A 236 -9.25 15.50 -22.87
#